data_AF-A0A645H0B1-F1
#
_entry.id   AF-A0A645H0B1-F1
#
_cell.length_a   1.000
_cell.length_b   1.000
_cell.length_c   1.000
_cell.angle_alpha   90.00
_cell.angle_beta   90.00
_cell.angle_gamma   90.00
#
_symmetry.space_group_name_H-M   'P 1'
#
loop_
_entity.id
_entity.type
_entity.pdbx_description
1 polymer ?
#
loop_
_entity_poly.entity_id
_entity_poly.type
_entity_poly.pdbx_seq_one_letter_code
_entity_poly.pdbx_strand_id
1 'polypeptide(L)'
;MLEPVQAGPVIIEDNVFVGARSEVVEGVIIEENAVLSMGVYIGQSTKIYDRETGEVHYGRVPAGSVVVPGSLPSADGKYSLYCAVIVKKVDAQTRAKTAINDLLRA
;
A
#
# COMPACT_ATOMS: atom_id res chain seq x y z
N MET A 1 3.76 -19.84 -19.79
CA MET A 1 4.58 -18.78 -19.18
C MET A 1 3.82 -17.47 -19.39
N LEU A 2 3.54 -16.71 -18.34
CA LEU A 2 2.95 -15.37 -18.51
C LEU A 2 4.07 -14.42 -18.93
N GLU A 3 3.86 -13.71 -20.02
CA GLU A 3 4.76 -12.69 -20.56
C GLU A 3 4.57 -11.36 -19.81
N PRO A 4 5.59 -10.48 -19.77
CA PRO A 4 6.95 -10.67 -20.28
C PRO A 4 7.82 -11.46 -19.29
N VAL A 5 8.79 -12.21 -19.83
CA VAL A 5 9.67 -13.12 -19.06
C VAL A 5 10.45 -12.43 -17.94
N GLN A 6 10.78 -11.15 -18.16
CA GLN A 6 11.56 -10.34 -17.22
C GLN A 6 10.72 -9.72 -16.11
N ALA A 7 9.38 -9.73 -16.21
CA ALA A 7 8.53 -9.20 -15.15
C ALA A 7 8.49 -10.16 -13.97
N GLY A 8 8.84 -9.64 -12.80
CA GLY A 8 8.58 -10.34 -11.55
C GLY A 8 7.07 -10.52 -11.33
N PRO A 9 6.64 -11.62 -10.68
CA PRO A 9 5.25 -11.77 -10.29
C PRO A 9 4.87 -10.73 -9.24
N VAL A 10 3.57 -10.58 -8.97
CA VAL A 10 3.10 -9.88 -7.76
C VAL A 10 3.57 -10.66 -6.54
N ILE A 11 4.16 -9.96 -5.57
CA ILE A 11 4.67 -10.56 -4.32
C ILE A 11 3.93 -9.96 -3.15
N ILE A 12 3.31 -10.83 -2.34
CA ILE A 12 2.75 -10.50 -1.04
C ILE A 12 3.57 -11.27 -0.02
N GLU A 13 4.38 -10.57 0.78
CA GLU A 13 5.27 -11.17 1.77
C GLU A 13 4.50 -11.62 3.04
N ASP A 14 5.24 -12.16 4.01
CA ASP A 14 4.69 -12.78 5.21
C ASP A 14 3.89 -11.80 6.08
N ASN A 15 2.81 -12.31 6.67
CA ASN A 15 1.96 -11.58 7.62
C ASN A 15 1.31 -10.29 7.08
N VAL A 16 1.28 -10.11 5.76
CA VAL A 16 0.53 -9.02 5.13
C VAL A 16 -0.97 -9.25 5.31
N PHE A 17 -1.68 -8.21 5.69
CA PHE A 17 -3.14 -8.18 5.63
C PHE A 17 -3.60 -7.39 4.40
N VAL A 18 -4.45 -8.01 3.57
CA VAL A 18 -5.08 -7.35 2.42
C VAL A 18 -6.58 -7.22 2.66
N GLY A 19 -7.04 -5.98 2.81
CA GLY A 19 -8.45 -5.68 2.98
C GLY A 19 -9.30 -6.07 1.78
N ALA A 20 -10.58 -6.34 2.02
CA ALA A 20 -11.51 -6.74 0.98
C ALA A 20 -11.58 -5.71 -0.16
N ARG A 21 -11.74 -6.20 -1.40
CA ARG A 21 -11.82 -5.40 -2.63
C ARG A 21 -10.58 -4.55 -2.91
N SER A 22 -9.44 -4.92 -2.35
CA SER A 22 -8.14 -4.37 -2.75
C SER A 22 -7.56 -5.19 -3.90
N GLU A 23 -6.68 -4.57 -4.68
CA GLU A 23 -6.07 -5.17 -5.86
C GLU A 23 -4.59 -4.79 -5.91
N VAL A 24 -3.73 -5.79 -6.15
CA VAL A 24 -2.27 -5.62 -6.27
C VAL A 24 -1.83 -6.35 -7.53
N VAL A 25 -1.23 -5.61 -8.47
CA VAL A 25 -1.00 -6.08 -9.85
C VAL A 25 0.38 -5.70 -10.37
N GLU A 26 0.72 -6.11 -11.60
CA GLU A 26 1.88 -5.62 -12.37
C GLU A 26 3.25 -5.83 -11.69
N GLY A 27 3.42 -6.88 -10.89
CA GLY A 27 4.68 -7.17 -10.22
C GLY A 27 4.97 -6.28 -9.00
N VAL A 28 3.93 -5.62 -8.46
CA VAL A 28 4.03 -4.89 -7.19
C VAL A 28 4.42 -5.83 -6.04
N ILE A 29 5.24 -5.32 -5.13
CA ILE A 29 5.71 -6.02 -3.94
C ILE A 29 5.10 -5.36 -2.70
N ILE A 30 4.41 -6.15 -1.89
CA ILE A 30 3.93 -5.73 -0.56
C ILE A 30 4.80 -6.42 0.47
N GLU A 31 5.65 -5.65 1.14
CA GLU A 31 6.61 -6.19 2.10
C GLU A 31 5.95 -6.64 3.42
N GLU A 32 6.68 -7.44 4.18
CA GLU A 32 6.20 -8.12 5.37
C GLU A 32 5.47 -7.22 6.37
N ASN A 33 4.48 -7.79 7.06
CA ASN A 33 3.69 -7.14 8.12
C ASN A 33 2.86 -5.91 7.69
N ALA A 34 2.84 -5.55 6.40
CA ALA A 34 2.01 -4.46 5.90
C ALA A 34 0.50 -4.74 6.05
N VAL A 35 -0.29 -3.68 6.13
CA VAL A 35 -1.75 -3.73 6.30
C VAL A 35 -2.40 -2.83 5.27
N LEU A 36 -2.99 -3.42 4.23
CA LEU A 36 -3.80 -2.69 3.26
C LEU A 36 -5.26 -2.70 3.75
N SER A 37 -5.87 -1.52 3.83
CA SER A 37 -7.30 -1.37 4.07
C SER A 37 -8.13 -1.90 2.88
N MET A 38 -9.44 -1.76 2.95
CA MET A 38 -10.34 -2.07 1.84
C MET A 38 -10.20 -1.06 0.70
N GLY A 39 -10.34 -1.52 -0.55
CA GLY A 39 -10.35 -0.65 -1.74
C GLY A 39 -9.00 -0.01 -2.08
N VAL A 40 -7.90 -0.64 -1.68
CA VAL A 40 -6.54 -0.20 -2.03
C VAL A 40 -6.14 -0.85 -3.35
N TYR A 41 -5.83 -0.05 -4.37
CA TYR A 41 -5.51 -0.49 -5.74
C TYR A 41 -4.08 -0.08 -6.10
N ILE A 42 -3.17 -1.04 -6.23
CA ILE A 42 -1.74 -0.77 -6.46
C ILE A 42 -1.25 -1.52 -7.70
N GLY A 43 -0.91 -0.76 -8.74
CA GLY A 43 -0.08 -1.19 -9.88
C GLY A 43 1.22 -0.39 -9.94
N GLN A 44 2.00 -0.57 -11.00
CA GLN A 44 3.28 0.15 -11.20
C GLN A 44 3.09 1.66 -11.39
N SER A 45 1.90 2.09 -11.85
CA SER A 45 1.56 3.50 -12.03
C SER A 45 0.88 4.14 -10.82
N THR A 46 0.48 3.35 -9.82
CA THR A 46 -0.18 3.89 -8.62
C THR A 46 0.85 4.64 -7.77
N LYS A 47 0.57 5.91 -7.48
CA LYS A 47 1.30 6.67 -6.45
C LYS A 47 1.03 6.07 -5.07
N ILE A 48 2.10 5.72 -4.36
CA ILE A 48 2.04 5.30 -2.96
C ILE A 48 2.65 6.43 -2.13
N TYR A 49 1.81 7.28 -1.56
CA TYR A 49 2.24 8.48 -0.83
C TYR A 49 2.44 8.17 0.66
N ASP A 50 3.62 8.44 1.19
CA ASP A 50 3.89 8.39 2.62
C ASP A 50 3.55 9.74 3.25
N ARG A 51 2.49 9.77 4.08
CA ARG A 51 2.03 11.05 4.67
C ARG A 51 2.96 11.57 5.77
N GLU A 52 3.80 10.72 6.35
CA GLU A 52 4.73 11.12 7.42
C GLU A 52 5.97 11.80 6.81
N THR A 53 6.47 11.29 5.69
CA THR A 53 7.69 11.79 5.04
C THR A 53 7.42 12.73 3.86
N GLY A 54 6.25 12.64 3.24
CA GLY A 54 5.93 13.32 1.98
C GLY A 54 6.49 12.65 0.73
N GLU A 55 7.13 11.48 0.86
CA GLU A 55 7.69 10.73 -0.26
C GLU A 55 6.61 10.02 -1.08
N VAL A 56 6.89 9.80 -2.37
CA VAL A 56 6.03 9.00 -3.27
C VAL A 56 6.83 7.79 -3.74
N HIS A 57 6.35 6.61 -3.39
CA HIS A 57 6.85 5.33 -3.87
C HIS A 57 6.01 4.80 -5.05
N TYR A 58 6.58 3.86 -5.81
CA TYR A 58 5.90 3.12 -6.88
C TYR A 58 6.36 1.66 -6.83
N GLY A 59 5.46 0.73 -7.16
CA GLY A 59 5.82 -0.68 -7.32
C GLY A 59 6.12 -1.46 -6.03
N ARG A 60 6.27 -0.77 -4.88
CA ARG A 60 6.63 -1.40 -3.61
C ARG A 60 6.00 -0.69 -2.41
N VAL A 61 5.36 -1.45 -1.54
CA VAL A 61 4.89 -0.99 -0.22
C VAL A 61 5.89 -1.47 0.84
N PRO A 62 6.55 -0.55 1.59
CA PRO A 62 7.55 -0.92 2.59
C PRO A 62 6.97 -1.74 3.76
N ALA A 63 7.83 -2.52 4.42
CA ALA A 63 7.45 -3.38 5.54
C ALA A 63 6.74 -2.61 6.65
N GLY A 64 5.73 -3.24 7.25
CA GLY A 64 4.95 -2.65 8.35
C GLY A 64 4.09 -1.44 7.97
N SER A 65 3.98 -1.09 6.69
CA SER A 65 3.16 0.05 6.25
C SER A 65 1.67 -0.23 6.45
N VAL A 66 0.94 0.71 7.05
CA VAL A 66 -0.52 0.71 7.05
C VAL A 66 -1.00 1.62 5.93
N VAL A 67 -1.74 1.06 4.97
CA VAL A 67 -2.09 1.70 3.71
C VAL A 67 -3.60 1.83 3.57
N VAL A 68 -4.08 3.02 3.21
CA VAL A 68 -5.50 3.30 2.94
C VAL A 68 -5.66 3.91 1.54
N PRO A 69 -6.83 3.78 0.89
CA PRO A 69 -7.10 4.53 -0.33
C PRO A 69 -7.18 6.03 0.00
N GLY A 70 -6.61 6.85 -0.86
CA GLY A 70 -6.65 8.30 -0.72
C GLY A 70 -6.56 8.99 -2.06
N SER A 71 -6.27 10.29 -2.01
CA SER A 71 -6.14 11.10 -3.22
C SER A 71 -5.15 12.23 -3.01
N LEU A 72 -4.36 12.55 -4.04
CA LEU A 72 -3.50 13.73 -4.05
C LEU A 72 -4.17 14.84 -4.86
N PRO A 73 -4.23 16.08 -4.34
CA PRO A 73 -4.81 17.21 -5.07
C PRO A 73 -3.94 17.58 -6.28
N SER A 74 -4.59 18.09 -7.33
CA SER A 74 -3.92 18.74 -8.44
C SER A 74 -3.20 20.01 -7.96
N ALA A 75 -2.17 20.45 -8.69
CA ALA A 75 -1.45 21.67 -8.35
C ALA A 75 -2.35 22.94 -8.35
N ASP A 76 -3.44 22.92 -9.13
CA ASP A 76 -4.45 23.99 -9.15
C ASP A 76 -5.63 23.75 -8.20
N GLY A 77 -5.62 22.67 -7.42
CA GLY A 77 -6.62 22.33 -6.39
C GLY A 77 -8.01 21.98 -6.91
N LYS A 78 -8.22 21.88 -8.24
CA LYS A 78 -9.55 21.67 -8.81
C LYS A 78 -10.04 20.23 -8.75
N TYR A 79 -9.13 19.27 -8.69
CA TYR A 79 -9.45 17.85 -8.65
C TYR A 79 -8.40 17.11 -7.83
N SER A 80 -8.69 15.86 -7.52
CA SER A 80 -7.71 14.96 -6.92
C SER A 80 -7.64 13.68 -7.74
N LEU A 81 -6.46 13.09 -7.79
CA LEU A 81 -6.24 11.79 -8.42
C LEU A 81 -6.00 10.75 -7.34
N TYR A 82 -6.43 9.53 -7.62
CA TYR A 82 -6.26 8.39 -6.71
C TYR A 82 -4.79 8.16 -6.35
N CYS A 83 -4.54 7.80 -5.10
CA CYS A 83 -3.28 7.26 -4.64
C CYS A 83 -3.52 6.28 -3.48
N ALA A 84 -2.58 5.38 -3.25
CA ALA A 84 -2.48 4.68 -1.98
C ALA A 84 -1.73 5.58 -0.99
N VAL A 85 -2.18 5.66 0.26
CA VAL A 85 -1.55 6.49 1.29
C VAL A 85 -1.05 5.61 2.42
N ILE A 86 0.26 5.63 2.67
CA ILE A 86 0.84 5.08 3.89
C ILE A 86 0.53 6.09 5.01
N VAL A 87 -0.28 5.65 5.98
CA VAL A 87 -0.73 6.52 7.09
C VAL A 87 0.12 6.39 8.34
N LYS A 88 0.84 5.28 8.49
CA LYS A 88 1.80 5.02 9.56
C LYS A 88 2.61 3.78 9.20
N LYS A 89 3.73 3.58 9.90
CA LYS A 89 4.49 2.32 9.91
C LYS A 89 4.44 1.69 11.29
N VAL A 90 4.29 0.37 11.34
CA VAL A 90 4.31 -0.40 12.58
C VAL A 90 5.39 -1.45 12.56
N ASP A 91 6.07 -1.63 13.69
CA ASP A 91 7.00 -2.73 13.87
C ASP A 91 6.25 -4.07 14.05
N ALA A 92 6.97 -5.18 13.90
CA ALA A 92 6.41 -6.53 14.02
C ALA A 92 5.80 -6.83 15.40
N GLN A 93 6.35 -6.27 16.50
CA GLN A 93 5.81 -6.50 17.84
C GLN A 93 4.46 -5.80 18.03
N THR A 94 4.36 -4.56 17.57
CA THR A 94 3.14 -3.76 17.55
C THR A 94 2.12 -4.42 16.65
N ARG A 95 2.52 -4.89 15.46
CA ARG A 95 1.63 -5.60 14.53
C ARG A 95 1.01 -6.86 15.12
N ALA A 96 1.79 -7.64 15.87
CA ALA A 96 1.34 -8.89 16.49
C ALA A 96 0.35 -8.67 17.65
N LYS A 97 0.45 -7.54 18.35
CA LYS A 97 -0.37 -7.24 19.54
C LYS A 97 -1.61 -6.39 19.23
N THR A 98 -1.58 -5.60 18.14
CA THR A 98 -2.65 -4.68 17.78
C THR A 98 -3.60 -5.31 16.78
N ALA A 99 -4.90 -5.29 17.09
CA ALA A 99 -5.92 -5.76 16.16
C ALA A 99 -5.92 -4.92 14.88
N ILE A 100 -6.20 -5.55 13.74
CA ILE A 100 -6.22 -4.87 12.42
C ILE A 100 -7.14 -3.65 12.44
N ASN A 101 -8.30 -3.77 13.08
CA ASN A 101 -9.26 -2.66 13.19
C ASN A 101 -8.69 -1.46 13.93
N ASP A 102 -7.83 -1.67 14.91
CA ASP A 102 -7.23 -0.58 15.68
C ASP A 102 -6.14 0.12 14.87
N LEU A 103 -5.35 -0.64 14.10
CA LEU A 103 -4.37 -0.08 13.16
C LEU A 103 -5.01 0.84 12.12
N LEU A 104 -6.19 0.46 11.61
CA LEU A 104 -6.91 1.18 10.57
C LEU A 104 -7.73 2.39 11.09
N ARG A 105 -8.06 2.45 12.38
CA ARG A 105 -8.91 3.51 12.96
C ARG A 105 -8.12 4.60 13.69
N ALA A 106 -6.89 4.31 14.12
CA ALA A 106 -6.02 5.25 14.83
C ALA A 106 -5.29 6.23 13.90
#